data_AF-A0A1B0GJM3-F1
#
_entry.id   AF-A0A1B0GJM3-F1
#
_cell.length_a   1.000
_cell.length_b   1.000
_cell.length_c   1.000
_cell.angle_alpha   90.00
_cell.angle_beta   90.00
_cell.angle_gamma   90.00
#
_symmetry.space_group_name_H-M   'P 1'
#
loop_
_entity.id
_entity.type
_entity.pdbx_description
1 polymer ?
#
loop_
_entity_poly.entity_id
_entity_poly.type
_entity_poly.pdbx_seq_one_letter_code
_entity_poly.pdbx_strand_id
1 'polypeptide(L)'
;MLYNLLKPLSGFWKPKPIKIHNNVFSLHGKFTVGLLIIFSLVISVKEYFGDPINCMVDNKDDKSFADYYCWIHGTYIQKRYLNGE
;
A
#
# COMPACT_ATOMS: atom_id res chain seq x y z
N MET A 1 10.82 -2.20 -16.13
CA MET A 1 10.40 -3.30 -15.22
C MET A 1 8.87 -3.39 -15.09
N LEU A 2 8.17 -2.28 -14.84
CA LEU A 2 6.70 -2.23 -14.64
C LEU A 2 5.85 -2.82 -15.80
N TYR A 3 6.26 -2.61 -17.07
CA TYR A 3 5.54 -3.11 -18.25
C TYR A 3 5.41 -4.65 -18.29
N ASN A 4 6.44 -5.38 -17.85
CA ASN A 4 6.43 -6.84 -17.82
C ASN A 4 5.50 -7.39 -16.73
N LEU A 5 5.29 -6.62 -15.66
CA LEU A 5 4.37 -6.96 -14.56
C LEU A 5 2.90 -6.71 -14.94
N LEU A 6 2.63 -5.68 -15.74
CA LEU A 6 1.27 -5.31 -16.15
C LEU A 6 0.76 -6.11 -17.37
N LYS A 7 1.66 -6.74 -18.14
CA LYS A 7 1.33 -7.60 -19.28
C LYS A 7 0.30 -8.71 -18.95
N PRO A 8 0.43 -9.50 -17.87
CA PRO A 8 -0.58 -10.51 -17.49
C PRO A 8 -1.92 -9.91 -17.08
N LEU A 9 -1.93 -8.71 -16.48
CA LEU A 9 -3.16 -7.99 -16.10
C LEU A 9 -4.05 -7.69 -17.31
N SER A 10 -3.43 -7.29 -18.44
CA SER A 10 -4.15 -7.01 -19.69
C SER A 10 -4.92 -8.21 -20.24
N GLY A 11 -4.51 -9.43 -19.88
CA GLY A 11 -5.18 -10.68 -20.27
C GLY A 11 -6.49 -10.93 -19.52
N PHE A 12 -6.65 -10.35 -18.33
CA PHE A 12 -7.80 -10.59 -17.45
C PHE A 12 -9.11 -10.03 -18.02
N TRP A 13 -9.02 -8.98 -18.84
CA TRP A 13 -10.18 -8.36 -19.48
C TRP A 13 -10.58 -8.99 -20.83
N LYS A 14 -9.85 -10.00 -21.33
CA LYS A 14 -10.21 -10.62 -22.61
C LYS A 14 -11.58 -11.32 -22.48
N PRO A 15 -12.56 -10.99 -23.34
CA PRO A 15 -13.84 -11.67 -23.32
C PRO A 15 -13.63 -13.13 -23.74
N LYS A 16 -14.12 -14.08 -22.94
CA LYS A 16 -14.09 -15.50 -23.29
C LYS A 16 -15.20 -15.78 -24.31
N PRO A 17 -14.95 -16.59 -25.36
CA PRO A 17 -15.90 -16.81 -26.45
C PRO A 17 -17.14 -17.60 -26.05
N ILE A 18 -17.10 -18.37 -24.95
CA ILE A 18 -18.19 -19.24 -24.50
C ILE A 18 -18.73 -18.69 -23.16
N LYS A 19 -19.93 -18.09 -23.20
CA LYS A 19 -20.67 -17.61 -22.02
C LYS A 19 -21.67 -18.68 -21.58
N ILE A 20 -21.33 -19.46 -20.56
CA ILE A 20 -22.26 -20.40 -19.89
C ILE A 20 -22.93 -19.72 -18.67
N HIS A 21 -22.38 -18.59 -18.19
CA HIS A 21 -22.75 -17.93 -16.93
C HIS A 21 -23.46 -16.58 -17.13
N ASN A 22 -24.34 -16.20 -16.20
CA ASN A 22 -25.05 -14.91 -16.20
C ASN A 22 -24.06 -13.72 -16.19
N ASN A 23 -24.37 -12.66 -16.94
CA ASN A 23 -23.48 -11.52 -17.18
C ASN A 23 -23.08 -10.81 -15.87
N VAL A 24 -23.98 -10.80 -14.88
CA VAL A 24 -23.77 -10.21 -13.55
C VAL A 24 -22.63 -10.89 -12.80
N PHE A 25 -22.58 -12.23 -12.81
CA PHE A 25 -21.56 -12.99 -12.07
C PHE A 25 -20.18 -12.85 -12.71
N SER A 26 -20.13 -12.82 -14.04
CA SER A 26 -18.87 -12.60 -14.78
C SER A 26 -18.34 -11.18 -14.61
N LEU A 27 -19.24 -10.19 -14.56
CA LEU A 27 -18.88 -8.79 -14.32
C LEU A 27 -18.36 -8.61 -12.89
N HIS A 28 -19.03 -9.18 -11.89
CA HIS A 28 -18.61 -9.11 -10.50
C HIS A 28 -17.21 -9.72 -10.30
N GLY A 29 -16.95 -10.91 -10.83
CA GLY A 29 -15.63 -11.54 -10.73
C GLY A 29 -14.51 -10.73 -11.40
N LYS A 30 -14.77 -10.12 -12.55
CA LYS A 30 -13.79 -9.26 -13.22
C LYS A 30 -13.57 -7.92 -12.49
N PHE A 31 -14.65 -7.33 -12.00
CA PHE A 31 -14.63 -6.03 -11.32
C PHE A 31 -13.91 -6.11 -9.98
N THR A 32 -14.28 -7.08 -9.13
CA THR A 32 -13.68 -7.25 -7.79
C THR A 32 -12.19 -7.54 -7.89
N VAL A 33 -11.76 -8.36 -8.85
CA VAL A 33 -10.33 -8.64 -9.06
C VAL A 33 -9.58 -7.39 -9.52
N GLY A 34 -10.14 -6.60 -10.44
CA GLY A 34 -9.53 -5.34 -10.88
C GLY A 34 -9.37 -4.33 -9.73
N LEU A 35 -10.40 -4.19 -8.90
CA LEU A 35 -10.41 -3.30 -7.75
C LEU A 35 -9.36 -3.71 -6.69
N LEU A 36 -9.24 -5.00 -6.39
CA LEU A 36 -8.22 -5.50 -5.47
C LEU A 36 -6.79 -5.23 -5.97
N ILE A 37 -6.55 -5.39 -7.27
CA ILE A 37 -5.22 -5.11 -7.84
C ILE A 37 -4.89 -3.61 -7.74
N ILE A 38 -5.84 -2.73 -8.03
CA ILE A 38 -5.64 -1.28 -7.90
C ILE A 38 -5.30 -0.92 -6.45
N PHE A 39 -6.04 -1.43 -5.47
CA PHE A 39 -5.75 -1.16 -4.07
C PHE A 39 -4.38 -1.68 -3.64
N SER A 40 -3.99 -2.89 -4.07
CA SER A 40 -2.66 -3.42 -3.79
C SER A 40 -1.56 -2.51 -4.34
N LEU A 41 -1.69 -2.02 -5.56
CA LEU A 41 -0.71 -1.10 -6.16
C LEU A 41 -0.66 0.23 -5.41
N VAL A 42 -1.83 0.79 -5.06
CA VAL A 42 -1.90 2.06 -4.31
C VAL A 42 -1.21 1.94 -2.96
N ILE A 43 -1.44 0.83 -2.23
CA ILE A 43 -0.77 0.59 -0.94
C ILE A 43 0.74 0.49 -1.12
N SER A 44 1.20 -0.32 -2.07
CA SER A 44 2.64 -0.48 -2.34
C SER A 44 3.33 0.83 -2.74
N VAL A 45 2.65 1.71 -3.48
CA VAL A 45 3.16 3.04 -3.81
C VAL A 45 3.25 3.91 -2.56
N LYS A 46 2.25 3.88 -1.67
CA LYS A 46 2.29 4.66 -0.43
C LYS A 46 3.42 4.23 0.51
N GLU A 47 3.75 2.96 0.53
CA GLU A 47 4.90 2.44 1.29
C GLU A 47 6.25 2.84 0.66
N TYR A 48 6.29 3.08 -0.66
CA TYR A 48 7.52 3.42 -1.39
C TYR A 48 7.84 4.93 -1.43
N PHE A 49 6.82 5.79 -1.34
CA PHE A 49 6.96 7.26 -1.41
C PHE A 49 6.74 7.98 -0.08
N GLY A 50 6.67 7.26 1.05
CA GLY A 50 6.69 7.88 2.36
C GLY A 50 8.12 8.27 2.75
N ASP A 51 8.36 9.55 3.05
CA ASP A 51 9.54 9.93 3.82
C ASP A 51 9.53 9.17 5.16
N PRO A 52 10.67 8.64 5.63
CA PRO A 52 10.73 7.89 6.88
C PRO A 52 10.23 8.74 8.06
N ILE A 53 9.55 8.10 9.02
CA ILE A 53 9.20 8.74 10.28
C ILE A 53 10.49 9.16 11.00
N ASN A 54 10.65 10.44 11.29
CA ASN A 54 11.83 10.99 11.96
C ASN A 54 11.49 11.17 13.44
N CYS A 55 11.97 10.26 14.28
CA CYS A 55 11.65 10.18 15.69
C CYS A 55 12.62 11.06 16.51
N MET A 56 12.08 11.89 17.43
CA MET A 56 12.90 12.79 18.25
C MET A 56 13.48 12.03 19.45
N VAL A 57 14.77 11.69 19.40
CA VAL A 57 15.50 11.04 20.50
C VAL A 57 16.67 11.91 20.94
N ASP A 58 16.86 12.03 22.26
CA ASP A 58 17.88 12.87 22.89
C ASP A 58 19.32 12.40 22.57
N ASN A 59 19.49 11.08 22.42
CA ASN A 59 20.76 10.47 21.98
C ASN A 59 20.81 10.37 20.46
N LYS A 60 21.77 11.10 19.85
CA LYS A 60 21.92 11.21 18.38
C LYS A 60 22.51 9.96 17.72
N ASP A 61 23.11 9.06 18.51
CA ASP A 61 23.92 7.95 17.98
C ASP A 61 23.07 6.81 17.37
N ASP A 62 21.81 6.66 17.80
CA ASP A 62 20.92 5.56 17.39
C ASP A 62 19.64 6.01 16.66
N LYS A 63 19.68 7.17 15.98
CA LYS A 63 18.49 7.74 15.29
C LYS A 63 17.85 6.78 14.30
N SER A 64 18.63 6.08 13.48
CA SER A 64 18.09 5.15 12.49
C SER A 64 17.36 3.97 13.15
N PHE A 65 17.90 3.42 14.24
CA PHE A 65 17.25 2.33 14.98
C PHE A 65 15.97 2.84 15.66
N ALA A 66 16.02 4.03 16.25
CA ALA A 66 14.87 4.67 16.84
C ALA A 66 13.75 4.92 15.82
N ASP A 67 14.07 5.36 14.61
CA ASP A 67 13.10 5.58 13.53
C ASP A 67 12.40 4.28 13.12
N TYR A 68 13.14 3.17 12.96
CA TYR A 68 12.55 1.86 12.67
C TYR A 68 11.67 1.33 13.83
N TYR A 69 12.15 1.49 15.06
CA TYR A 69 11.39 1.10 16.25
C TYR A 69 10.07 1.89 16.34
N CYS A 70 10.14 3.19 16.09
CA CYS A 70 9.03 4.14 16.05
C CYS A 70 8.01 3.79 14.96
N TRP A 71 8.48 3.37 13.80
CA TRP A 71 7.67 2.87 12.69
C TRP A 71 6.92 1.57 13.04
N ILE A 72 7.61 0.59 13.64
CA ILE A 72 7.02 -0.72 13.97
C ILE A 72 6.05 -0.62 15.15
N HIS A 73 6.42 0.13 16.19
CA HIS A 73 5.63 0.24 17.42
C HIS A 73 4.56 1.34 17.37
N GLY A 74 4.53 2.17 16.32
CA GLY A 74 3.54 3.23 16.15
C GLY A 74 3.51 4.20 17.32
N THR A 75 4.53 5.06 17.44
CA THR A 75 4.61 5.98 18.59
C THR A 75 3.60 7.12 18.49
N TYR A 76 2.95 7.45 19.61
CA TYR A 76 2.08 8.62 19.73
C TYR A 76 2.88 9.83 20.25
N ILE A 77 2.67 11.01 19.67
CA ILE A 77 3.27 12.25 20.17
C ILE A 77 2.65 12.54 21.55
N GLN A 78 3.46 12.49 22.60
CA GLN A 78 3.00 12.81 23.94
C GLN A 78 2.67 14.31 24.02
N LYS A 79 1.47 14.65 24.53
CA LYS A 79 0.95 16.03 24.61
C LYS A 79 1.92 17.05 25.23
N ARG A 80 2.85 16.62 26.09
CA ARG A 80 3.87 17.49 26.68
C ARG A 80 4.76 18.17 25.64
N TYR A 81 5.09 17.51 24.53
CA TYR A 81 5.91 18.10 23.47
C TYR A 81 5.13 19.07 22.55
N LEU A 82 3.80 18.98 22.51
CA LEU A 82 2.95 19.91 21.75
C LEU A 82 2.70 21.22 22.51
N ASN A 83 2.85 21.19 23.84
CA ASN A 83 2.62 22.33 24.71
C ASN A 83 3.89 23.12 25.08
N GLY A 84 5.06 22.80 24.51
CA GLY A 84 6.25 23.66 24.59
C GLY A 84 6.64 24.12 26.01
N GLU A 85 6.45 23.28 27.03
CA GLU A 85 6.92 23.49 28.40
C GLU A 85 7.82 22.34 28.86
#